data_AF-A0A7Y3X7Y6-F1
#
_entry.id   AF-A0A7Y3X7Y6-F1
#
_cell.length_a   1.000
_cell.length_b   1.000
_cell.length_c   1.000
_cell.angle_alpha   90.00
_cell.angle_beta   90.00
_cell.angle_gamma   90.00
#
_symmetry.space_group_name_H-M   'P 1'
#
loop_
_entity.id
_entity.type
_entity.pdbx_description
1 polymer ?
#
loop_
_entity_poly.entity_id
_entity_poly.type
_entity_poly.pdbx_seq_one_letter_code
_entity_poly.pdbx_strand_id
1 'polypeptide(L)' 'MHYLGTPSTRIQFKPNSVNFALDEEQPGLRLVTLYPNGKWESEVERVVYSCKLDFAAAGY' A
#
# COMPACT_ATOMS: atom_id res chain seq x y z
N MET A 1 -11.98 14.85 -15.55
CA MET A 1 -11.69 13.61 -14.77
C MET A 1 -10.66 14.01 -13.73
N HIS A 2 -10.99 13.91 -12.45
CA HIS A 2 -10.09 14.31 -11.35
C HIS A 2 -9.56 13.05 -10.66
N TYR A 3 -8.25 13.02 -10.43
CA TYR A 3 -7.56 11.93 -9.75
C TYR A 3 -7.00 12.45 -8.43
N LEU A 4 -7.24 11.70 -7.34
CA LEU A 4 -6.60 11.91 -6.05
C LEU A 4 -5.70 10.71 -5.77
N GLY A 5 -4.42 10.98 -5.53
CA GLY A 5 -3.41 9.96 -5.22
C GLY A 5 -2.85 10.17 -3.82
N THR A 6 -2.78 9.11 -3.02
CA THR A 6 -2.02 9.11 -1.76
C THR A 6 -0.93 8.04 -1.77
N PRO A 7 0.31 8.37 -1.36
CA PRO A 7 1.35 7.37 -1.22
C PRO A 7 0.92 6.33 -0.17
N SER A 8 1.02 5.05 -0.51
CA SER A 8 0.77 3.92 0.39
C SER A 8 2.08 3.17 0.62
N THR A 9 2.88 3.65 1.57
CA THR A 9 4.16 3.05 2.00
C THR A 9 3.96 1.90 2.98
N ARG A 10 2.96 1.05 2.75
CA ARG A 10 2.40 0.21 3.80
C ARG A 10 3.29 -1.01 4.10
N ILE A 11 4.10 -0.89 5.15
CA ILE A 11 4.55 -2.05 5.93
C ILE A 11 3.36 -2.48 6.79
N GLN A 12 2.79 -3.65 6.53
CA GLN A 12 1.68 -4.19 7.31
C GLN A 12 2.09 -5.48 7.99
N PHE A 13 1.39 -5.85 9.06
CA PHE A 13 1.48 -7.23 9.55
C PHE A 13 0.84 -8.17 8.56
N LYS A 14 1.50 -9.30 8.30
CA LYS A 14 1.00 -10.34 7.42
C LYS A 14 -0.32 -10.87 7.97
N PRO A 15 -1.43 -10.76 7.23
CA PRO A 15 -2.72 -11.25 7.70
C PRO A 15 -2.65 -12.76 7.94
N ASN A 16 -3.31 -13.23 9.00
CA ASN A 16 -3.33 -14.64 9.44
C ASN A 16 -1.96 -15.21 9.88
N SER A 17 -0.98 -14.36 10.25
CA SER A 17 0.26 -14.84 10.85
C SER A 17 0.14 -15.02 12.36
N VAL A 18 0.48 -16.21 12.86
CA VAL A 18 0.55 -16.51 14.30
C VAL A 18 1.78 -15.86 14.93
N ASN A 19 2.86 -15.71 14.15
CA ASN A 19 4.11 -15.08 14.57
C ASN A 19 4.17 -13.65 14.06
N PHE A 20 4.94 -12.78 14.72
CA PHE A 20 5.24 -11.45 14.23
C PHE A 20 5.90 -11.56 12.84
N ALA A 21 5.15 -11.20 11.80
CA ALA A 21 5.59 -11.26 10.42
C ALA A 21 5.06 -10.04 9.70
N LEU A 22 5.93 -9.40 8.93
CA LEU A 22 5.56 -8.30 8.06
C LEU A 22 5.12 -8.86 6.70
N ASP A 23 4.16 -8.18 6.09
CA ASP A 23 3.74 -8.45 4.72
C ASP A 23 4.81 -7.94 3.75
N GLU A 24 5.14 -8.75 2.76
CA GLU A 24 6.13 -8.45 1.73
C GLU A 24 5.49 -7.80 0.49
N GLU A 25 4.20 -7.46 0.56
CA GLU A 25 3.55 -6.69 -0.49
C GLU A 25 4.30 -5.40 -0.80
N GLN A 26 4.55 -5.18 -2.10
CA GLN A 26 5.27 -4.01 -2.57
C GLN A 26 4.48 -2.73 -2.25
N PRO A 27 5.18 -1.61 -1.97
CA PRO A 27 4.54 -0.32 -1.77
C PRO A 27 3.74 0.06 -3.02
N GLY A 28 2.73 0.89 -2.83
CA GLY A 28 1.86 1.31 -3.92
C GLY A 28 1.32 2.71 -3.72
N LEU A 29 0.52 3.15 -4.68
CA LEU A 29 -0.26 4.36 -4.60
C LEU A 29 -1.74 3.98 -4.66
N ARG A 30 -2.56 4.59 -3.81
CA ARG A 30 -4.01 4.48 -3.97
C ARG A 30 -4.48 5.58 -4.92
N LEU A 31 -5.11 5.18 -6.01
CA LEU A 31 -5.80 6.07 -6.92
C LEU A 31 -7.27 6.11 -6.55
N VAL A 32 -7.86 7.30 -6.63
CA VAL A 32 -9.30 7.52 -6.55
C VAL A 32 -9.74 8.31 -7.77
N THR A 33 -10.65 7.72 -8.55
CA THR A 33 -11.25 8.32 -9.74
C THR A 33 -12.65 8.79 -9.40
N LEU A 34 -12.91 10.08 -9.60
CA LEU A 34 -14.22 10.69 -9.36
C LEU A 34 -14.97 10.95 -10.68
N TYR A 35 -16.20 10.43 -10.77
CA TYR A 35 -17.06 10.60 -11.94
C TYR A 35 -18.12 11.69 -11.70
N PRO A 36 -18.55 12.43 -12.75
CA PRO A 36 -19.55 13.50 -12.60
C PRO A 36 -20.92 13.04 -12.08
N ASN A 37 -21.24 11.76 -12.21
CA ASN A 37 -22.49 11.16 -11.74
C ASN A 37 -22.46 10.77 -10.25
N GLY A 38 -21.42 11.17 -9.52
CA GLY A 38 -21.25 10.82 -8.09
C GLY A 38 -20.70 9.42 -7.85
N LYS A 39 -20.46 8.61 -8.90
CA LYS A 39 -19.70 7.37 -8.77
C LYS A 39 -18.24 7.69 -8.49
N TRP A 40 -17.59 6.84 -7.72
CA TRP A 40 -16.15 6.86 -7.57
C TRP A 40 -15.61 5.43 -7.61
N GLU A 41 -14.34 5.32 -8.01
CA GLU A 41 -13.61 4.06 -8.05
C GLU A 41 -12.29 4.26 -7.31
N SER A 42 -11.78 3.21 -6.66
CA SER A 42 -10.46 3.23 -6.05
C SER A 42 -9.69 1.97 -6.39
N GLU A 43 -8.45 2.18 -6.79
CA GLU A 43 -7.50 1.13 -7.16
C GLU A 43 -6.19 1.33 -6.40
N VAL A 44 -5.46 0.25 -6.17
CA VAL A 44 -4.11 0.29 -5.62
C VAL A 44 -3.15 -0.12 -6.71
N GLU A 45 -2.39 0.84 -7.24
CA GLU A 45 -1.30 0.57 -8.16
C GLU A 45 -0.04 0.25 -7.36
N ARG A 46 0.43 -0.99 -7.45
CA ARG A 46 1.67 -1.42 -6.81
C ARG A 46 2.84 -1.03 -7.70
N VAL A 47 3.81 -0.32 -7.13
CA VAL A 47 5.01 0.08 -7.85
C VAL A 47 6.11 -0.92 -7.54
N VAL A 48 6.81 -1.38 -8.58
CA VAL A 48 7.99 -2.22 -8.39
C VAL A 48 9.11 -1.34 -7.87
N TYR A 49 9.26 -1.30 -6.55
CA TYR A 49 10.28 -0.50 -5.88
C TYR A 49 11.26 -1.43 -5.17
N SER A 50 12.44 -1.60 -5.75
CA SER A 50 13.53 -2.38 -5.17
C SER A 50 14.23 -1.57 -4.07
N CYS A 51 13.54 -1.30 -2.97
CA CYS A 51 14.17 -0.81 -1.76
C CYS A 51 14.57 -2.01 -0.91
N LYS A 52 15.81 -2.00 -0.41
CA LYS A 52 16.22 -2.93 0.65
C LYS A 52 15.52 -2.49 1.94
N LEU A 53 14.35 -3.08 2.21
CA LEU A 53 13.75 -2.94 3.52
C LEU A 53 14.65 -3.66 4.53
N ASP A 54 15.10 -2.93 5.53
CA ASP A 54 15.81 -3.52 6.65
C ASP A 54 14.78 -4.11 7.63
N PHE A 55 14.51 -5.39 7.48
CA PHE A 55 13.62 -6.15 8.37
C PHE A 55 14.30 -6.56 9.68
N ALA A 56 15.59 -6.23 9.88
CA ALA A 56 16.34 -6.60 11.08
C ALA A 56 16.07 -5.69 12.30
N ALA A 57 15.15 -4.73 12.19
CA ALA A 57 14.77 -3.87 13.31
C ALA A 57 14.14 -4.71 14.43
N ALA A 58 14.87 -4.87 15.54
CA ALA A 58 14.48 -5.67 16.70
C ALA A 58 13.37 -5.02 17.58
N GLY A 59 12.81 -3.88 17.17
CA GLY A 59 11.86 -3.10 17.98
C GLY A 59 12.54 -2.32 19.11
N TYR A 60 11.76 -1.45 19.78
CA TYR A 60 12.15 -0.63 20.95
C TYR A 60 12.08 -1.44 22.25
#